data_AF-A0A646FKW2-F1
#
_entry.id   AF-A0A646FKW2-F1
#
_cell.length_a   1.000
_cell.length_b   1.000
_cell.length_c   1.000
_cell.angle_alpha   90.00
_cell.angle_beta   90.00
_cell.angle_gamma   90.00
#
_symmetry.space_group_name_H-M   'P 1'
#
loop_
_entity.id
_entity.type
_entity.pdbx_description
1 polymer ?
#
loop_
_entity_poly.entity_id
_entity_poly.type
_entity_poly.pdbx_seq_one_letter_code
_entity_poly.pdbx_strand_id
1 'polypeptide(L)'
;MKKLCLLTVLMAVLTIVCLTSVGCTDKKPAPAIDSASSDSVIADTQAMDSTEQLIEETPMPKAADELFDDFVFNFAANRKLQKSRIVFPLPVYHGKKLTKKIEKKHWKMEHFFMRQDYYTLIFDNQKQMKLMKDTTIDHVVIEKVFYSRKTVQQFVFNRINGQWMMTSICYVPMYQNNNASFLKFYGHFATDTAFQARHIHNPVKFTGPDPDDDFSTMTGDIDPETWPAFAPQLPHGMIYNIIYGQKYTESNRKIFVIRGIANGMETSLTFKKIGGKWELIKLNM
;
A
#
# COMPACT_ATOMS: atom_id res chain seq x y z
N MET A 1 -68.49 18.89 19.05
CA MET A 1 -67.92 19.88 18.10
C MET A 1 -66.38 19.98 18.08
N LYS A 2 -65.62 19.49 19.07
CA LYS A 2 -64.14 19.46 19.01
C LYS A 2 -63.52 18.23 18.32
N LYS A 3 -64.30 17.17 18.07
CA LYS A 3 -63.84 15.95 17.34
C LYS A 3 -64.11 15.99 15.84
N LEU A 4 -64.90 16.96 15.35
CA LEU A 4 -65.22 17.12 13.93
C LEU A 4 -64.21 18.05 13.21
N CYS A 5 -63.62 19.02 13.92
CA CYS A 5 -62.54 19.87 13.39
C CYS A 5 -61.18 19.16 13.25
N LEU A 6 -60.94 18.09 14.00
CA LEU A 6 -59.68 17.34 13.92
C LEU A 6 -59.66 16.37 12.73
N LEU A 7 -60.82 15.91 12.27
CA LEU A 7 -60.96 15.05 11.10
C LEU A 7 -60.84 15.83 9.78
N THR A 8 -61.28 17.10 9.76
CA THR A 8 -61.20 17.97 8.58
C THR A 8 -59.79 18.50 8.32
N VAL A 9 -58.97 18.70 9.36
CA VAL A 9 -57.55 19.08 9.22
C VAL A 9 -56.67 17.90 8.77
N LEU A 10 -56.98 16.67 9.18
CA LEU A 10 -56.25 15.48 8.75
C LEU A 10 -56.49 15.11 7.28
N MET A 11 -57.69 15.38 6.74
CA MET A 11 -58.03 15.15 5.33
C MET A 11 -57.45 16.20 4.38
N ALA A 12 -57.12 17.40 4.85
CA ALA A 12 -56.50 18.46 4.04
C ALA A 12 -54.98 18.27 3.87
N VAL A 13 -54.33 17.50 4.75
CA VAL A 13 -52.89 17.18 4.65
C VAL A 13 -52.65 15.95 3.77
N LEU A 14 -53.62 15.04 3.66
CA LEU A 14 -53.51 13.86 2.77
C LEU A 14 -53.69 14.17 1.28
N THR A 15 -54.34 15.29 0.93
CA THR A 15 -54.58 15.67 -0.48
C THR A 15 -53.39 16.38 -1.13
N ILE A 16 -52.41 16.85 -0.36
CA ILE A 16 -51.18 17.49 -0.88
C ILE A 16 -50.11 16.44 -1.28
N VAL A 17 -50.25 15.18 -0.84
CA VAL A 17 -49.29 14.10 -1.14
C VAL A 17 -49.63 13.30 -2.41
N CYS A 18 -50.76 13.59 -3.09
CA CYS A 18 -51.28 12.74 -4.17
C CYS A 18 -51.18 13.32 -5.60
N LEU A 19 -50.40 14.36 -5.88
CA LEU A 19 -50.27 14.90 -7.26
C LEU A 19 -48.83 15.23 -7.66
N THR A 20 -48.03 14.19 -7.93
CA THR A 20 -46.92 14.21 -8.91
C THR A 20 -46.77 12.85 -9.60
N SER A 21 -47.71 12.50 -10.48
CA SER A 21 -47.44 11.64 -11.66
C SER A 21 -46.73 12.51 -12.72
N VAL A 22 -45.78 12.08 -13.57
CA VAL A 22 -45.81 11.14 -14.72
C VAL A 22 -44.34 11.08 -15.24
N GLY A 23 -43.74 10.04 -15.81
CA GLY A 23 -44.19 8.74 -16.33
C GLY A 23 -43.00 7.87 -16.79
N CYS A 24 -43.22 6.54 -16.87
CA CYS A 24 -43.24 5.71 -18.10
C CYS A 24 -41.85 5.17 -18.53
N THR A 25 -41.58 3.89 -18.84
CA THR A 25 -42.38 2.66 -19.04
C THR A 25 -41.46 1.43 -19.15
N ASP A 26 -41.91 0.31 -18.57
CA ASP A 26 -41.81 -1.14 -18.92
C ASP A 26 -40.51 -1.89 -19.36
N LYS A 27 -40.21 -2.95 -18.56
CA LYS A 27 -39.94 -4.40 -18.87
C LYS A 27 -38.92 -4.75 -19.97
N LYS A 28 -37.95 -5.69 -19.83
CA LYS A 28 -37.80 -6.96 -19.07
C LYS A 28 -36.34 -7.50 -19.32
N PRO A 29 -36.00 -8.75 -18.94
CA PRO A 29 -35.32 -9.24 -17.74
C PRO A 29 -33.77 -9.35 -17.83
N ALA A 30 -33.12 -9.64 -16.69
CA ALA A 30 -31.68 -9.88 -16.55
C ALA A 30 -31.15 -11.06 -17.40
N PRO A 31 -29.85 -11.05 -17.71
CA PRO A 31 -29.03 -12.25 -17.66
C PRO A 31 -28.04 -12.14 -16.50
N ALA A 32 -28.00 -13.19 -15.69
CA ALA A 32 -26.85 -13.50 -14.86
C ALA A 32 -25.61 -13.60 -15.76
N ILE A 33 -24.59 -12.77 -15.49
CA ILE A 33 -23.27 -12.89 -16.10
C ILE A 33 -22.27 -12.93 -14.97
N ASP A 34 -21.50 -14.00 -15.00
CA ASP A 34 -20.48 -14.40 -14.04
C ASP A 34 -19.57 -13.27 -13.58
N SER A 35 -19.22 -13.35 -12.30
CA SER A 35 -18.20 -12.55 -11.66
C SER A 35 -16.82 -12.83 -12.27
N ALA A 36 -16.49 -12.14 -13.36
CA ALA A 36 -15.12 -12.04 -13.86
C ALA A 36 -14.93 -10.74 -14.67
N SER A 37 -14.01 -9.91 -14.19
CA SER A 37 -13.37 -8.79 -14.88
C SER A 37 -14.18 -7.50 -15.04
N SER A 38 -13.75 -6.47 -14.32
CA SER A 38 -13.33 -5.18 -14.89
C SER A 38 -13.10 -4.20 -13.74
N ASP A 39 -11.86 -4.01 -13.30
CA ASP A 39 -11.55 -2.78 -12.57
C ASP A 39 -10.12 -2.33 -12.84
N SER A 40 -10.01 -1.47 -13.84
CA SER A 40 -8.97 -0.44 -13.99
C SER A 40 -9.30 0.36 -15.26
N VAL A 41 -10.49 0.95 -15.34
CA VAL A 41 -10.80 2.03 -16.29
C VAL A 41 -10.83 3.34 -15.50
N ILE A 42 -9.69 3.67 -14.90
CA ILE A 42 -9.36 5.06 -14.64
C ILE A 42 -8.46 5.42 -15.83
N ALA A 43 -8.95 6.29 -16.71
CA ALA A 43 -8.08 6.96 -17.66
C ALA A 43 -7.01 7.71 -16.85
N ASP A 44 -5.79 7.81 -17.36
CA ASP A 44 -4.72 8.55 -16.70
C ASP A 44 -4.97 10.06 -16.84
N THR A 45 -6.03 10.53 -16.17
CA THR A 45 -6.54 11.92 -16.17
C THR A 45 -6.29 12.62 -14.84
N GLN A 46 -5.53 11.99 -13.92
CA GLN A 46 -5.02 12.71 -12.75
C GLN A 46 -3.86 13.61 -13.19
N ALA A 47 -3.88 14.87 -12.78
CA ALA A 47 -2.80 15.81 -13.07
C ALA A 47 -1.48 15.27 -12.52
N MET A 48 -0.44 15.29 -13.35
CA MET A 48 0.90 14.83 -12.99
C MET A 48 1.50 15.78 -11.95
N ASP A 49 2.01 15.25 -10.84
CA ASP A 49 2.66 16.07 -9.82
C ASP A 49 3.93 16.75 -10.38
N SER A 50 4.28 17.91 -9.84
CA SER A 50 5.49 18.68 -10.13
C SER A 50 6.77 17.84 -9.99
N THR A 51 6.84 16.95 -8.99
CA THR A 51 7.95 16.02 -8.81
C THR A 51 8.02 15.00 -9.94
N GLU A 52 6.88 14.42 -10.32
CA GLU A 52 6.80 13.46 -11.44
C GLU A 52 7.18 14.13 -12.78
N GLN A 53 6.73 15.37 -13.01
CA GLN A 53 7.07 16.16 -14.21
C GLN A 53 8.58 16.37 -14.34
N LEU A 54 9.24 16.80 -13.28
CA LEU A 54 10.67 17.07 -13.30
C LEU A 54 11.51 15.79 -13.57
N ILE A 55 11.08 14.66 -13.02
CA ILE A 55 11.71 13.36 -13.28
C ILE A 55 11.44 12.89 -14.72
N GLU A 56 10.25 13.14 -15.28
CA GLU A 56 9.95 12.73 -16.66
C GLU A 56 10.74 13.53 -17.71
N GLU A 57 10.98 14.82 -17.47
CA GLU A 57 11.75 15.70 -18.35
C GLU A 57 13.26 15.42 -18.33
N THR A 58 13.76 14.87 -17.23
CA THR A 58 15.18 14.59 -17.05
C THR A 58 15.53 13.18 -17.52
N PRO A 59 16.54 12.99 -18.41
CA PRO A 59 17.00 11.66 -18.75
C PRO A 59 17.54 10.93 -17.52
N MET A 60 17.04 9.71 -17.26
CA MET A 60 17.54 8.90 -16.15
C MET A 60 19.06 8.68 -16.29
N PRO A 61 19.86 8.99 -15.25
CA PRO A 61 21.29 8.72 -15.25
C PRO A 61 21.58 7.23 -15.43
N LYS A 62 22.65 6.87 -16.16
CA LYS A 62 23.06 5.46 -16.28
C LYS A 62 23.37 4.81 -14.93
N ALA A 63 23.88 5.60 -13.97
CA ALA A 63 24.15 5.15 -12.61
C ALA A 63 22.88 4.76 -11.83
N ALA A 64 21.69 5.21 -12.24
CA ALA A 64 20.44 4.83 -11.57
C ALA A 64 20.16 3.32 -11.67
N ASP A 65 20.77 2.60 -12.62
CA ASP A 65 20.70 1.13 -12.68
C ASP A 65 21.61 0.43 -11.65
N GLU A 66 22.44 1.16 -10.88
CA GLU A 66 23.31 0.58 -9.84
C GLU A 66 22.54 0.18 -8.58
N LEU A 67 21.60 1.01 -8.14
CA LEU A 67 20.73 0.77 -6.99
C LEU A 67 19.28 0.67 -7.44
N PHE A 68 18.55 -0.31 -6.92
CA PHE A 68 17.15 -0.49 -7.29
C PHE A 68 16.28 0.71 -6.89
N ASP A 69 16.56 1.31 -5.74
CA ASP A 69 15.82 2.47 -5.23
C ASP A 69 15.91 3.65 -6.23
N ASP A 70 17.11 3.98 -6.71
CA ASP A 70 17.31 5.06 -7.69
C ASP A 70 16.60 4.76 -9.02
N PHE A 71 16.68 3.51 -9.49
CA PHE A 71 15.98 3.06 -10.69
C PHE A 71 14.46 3.21 -10.54
N VAL A 72 13.87 2.71 -9.44
CA VAL A 72 12.41 2.60 -9.33
C VAL A 72 11.73 3.98 -9.25
N PHE A 73 12.36 4.98 -8.63
CA PHE A 73 11.85 6.36 -8.64
C PHE A 73 11.73 6.91 -10.07
N ASN A 74 12.76 6.70 -10.90
CA ASN A 74 12.73 7.10 -12.31
C ASN A 74 11.70 6.27 -13.10
N PHE A 75 11.66 4.96 -12.88
CA PHE A 75 10.73 4.04 -13.54
C PHE A 75 9.27 4.36 -13.25
N ALA A 76 8.95 4.76 -12.02
CA ALA A 76 7.59 5.06 -11.58
C ALA A 76 7.06 6.41 -12.09
N ALA A 77 7.95 7.37 -12.35
CA ALA A 77 7.60 8.73 -12.77
C ALA A 77 7.71 8.99 -14.28
N ASN A 78 8.43 8.16 -15.05
CA ASN A 78 8.66 8.41 -16.48
C ASN A 78 7.98 7.37 -17.38
N ARG A 79 6.96 7.78 -18.15
CA ARG A 79 6.15 6.87 -18.97
C ARG A 79 6.95 6.18 -20.07
N LYS A 80 7.88 6.90 -20.71
CA LYS A 80 8.71 6.38 -21.80
C LYS A 80 9.72 5.36 -21.28
N LEU A 81 10.39 5.70 -20.18
CA LEU A 81 11.32 4.80 -19.49
C LEU A 81 10.59 3.55 -19.00
N GLN A 82 9.43 3.71 -18.37
CA GLN A 82 8.66 2.57 -17.87
C GLN A 82 8.34 1.58 -18.99
N LYS A 83 7.86 2.07 -20.14
CA LYS A 83 7.57 1.23 -21.31
C LYS A 83 8.83 0.59 -21.93
N SER A 84 10.01 1.17 -21.78
CA SER A 84 11.27 0.59 -22.30
C SER A 84 11.88 -0.43 -21.34
N ARG A 85 11.58 -0.32 -20.04
CA ARG A 85 12.08 -1.18 -18.96
C ARG A 85 11.09 -2.27 -18.53
N ILE A 86 10.15 -2.61 -19.40
CA ILE A 86 9.24 -3.74 -19.24
C ILE A 86 9.50 -4.74 -20.35
N VAL A 87 9.65 -6.02 -19.98
CA VAL A 87 9.71 -7.12 -20.93
C VAL A 87 8.30 -7.43 -21.42
N PHE A 88 8.04 -7.13 -22.70
CA PHE A 88 6.76 -7.42 -23.35
C PHE A 88 6.83 -8.64 -24.28
N PRO A 89 5.72 -9.40 -24.45
CA PRO A 89 4.44 -9.23 -23.76
C PRO A 89 4.54 -9.67 -22.29
N LEU A 90 4.11 -8.81 -21.37
CA LEU A 90 4.37 -8.93 -19.94
C LEU A 90 3.48 -10.03 -19.33
N PRO A 91 4.04 -11.16 -18.85
CA PRO A 91 3.25 -12.22 -18.27
C PRO A 91 2.65 -11.82 -16.93
N VAL A 92 1.39 -12.21 -16.72
CA VAL A 92 0.64 -12.03 -15.47
C VAL A 92 0.22 -13.39 -14.94
N TYR A 93 0.56 -13.64 -13.68
CA TYR A 93 0.32 -14.90 -13.00
C TYR A 93 -0.70 -14.73 -11.87
N HIS A 94 -1.45 -15.79 -11.58
CA HIS A 94 -2.15 -15.98 -10.31
C HIS A 94 -1.57 -17.21 -9.63
N GLY A 95 -0.78 -16.99 -8.57
CA GLY A 95 0.12 -18.00 -8.03
C GLY A 95 1.08 -18.51 -9.13
N LYS A 96 1.04 -19.81 -9.41
CA LYS A 96 1.88 -20.44 -10.45
C LYS A 96 1.26 -20.45 -11.85
N LYS A 97 -0.02 -20.06 -11.98
CA LYS A 97 -0.76 -20.16 -13.24
C LYS A 97 -0.61 -18.87 -14.04
N LEU A 98 -0.09 -18.97 -15.28
CA LEU A 98 -0.14 -17.87 -16.24
C LEU A 98 -1.61 -17.61 -16.62
N THR A 99 -2.10 -16.39 -16.41
CA THR A 99 -3.50 -16.03 -16.70
C THR A 99 -3.64 -15.14 -17.92
N LYS A 100 -2.66 -14.26 -18.18
CA LYS A 100 -2.64 -13.41 -19.38
C LYS A 100 -1.23 -12.92 -19.69
N LYS A 101 -1.07 -12.34 -20.86
CA LYS A 101 0.10 -11.54 -21.24
C LYS A 101 -0.37 -10.15 -21.66
N ILE A 102 0.23 -9.10 -21.11
CA ILE A 102 -0.11 -7.71 -21.43
C ILE A 102 0.78 -7.27 -22.59
N GLU A 103 0.18 -6.92 -23.71
CA GLU A 103 0.91 -6.34 -24.84
C GLU A 103 1.36 -4.90 -24.53
N LYS A 104 2.47 -4.46 -25.15
CA LYS A 104 3.02 -3.10 -24.95
C LYS A 104 2.00 -1.98 -25.15
N LYS A 105 1.09 -2.14 -26.12
CA LYS A 105 0.02 -1.19 -26.42
C LYS A 105 -1.09 -1.12 -25.35
N HIS A 106 -1.24 -2.17 -24.56
CA HIS A 106 -2.23 -2.26 -23.47
C HIS A 106 -1.64 -1.91 -22.11
N TRP A 107 -0.34 -1.60 -22.03
CA TRP A 107 0.30 -1.16 -20.79
C TRP A 107 -0.21 0.22 -20.38
N LYS A 108 -0.69 0.31 -19.14
CA LYS A 108 -1.01 1.57 -18.46
C LYS A 108 0.10 1.87 -17.47
N MET A 109 0.46 3.16 -17.36
CA MET A 109 1.52 3.59 -16.46
C MET A 109 1.18 3.19 -15.02
N GLU A 110 2.16 2.61 -14.34
CA GLU A 110 2.09 2.25 -12.93
C GLU A 110 2.93 3.25 -12.13
N HIS A 111 2.28 4.06 -11.31
CA HIS A 111 2.94 5.13 -10.56
C HIS A 111 3.55 4.65 -9.22
N PHE A 112 3.28 3.40 -8.83
CA PHE A 112 3.73 2.86 -7.53
C PHE A 112 3.42 3.82 -6.38
N PHE A 113 4.42 4.17 -5.59
CA PHE A 113 4.32 5.05 -4.44
C PHE A 113 4.48 6.54 -4.80
N MET A 114 4.71 6.92 -6.07
CA MET A 114 4.91 8.33 -6.45
C MET A 114 3.70 9.22 -6.17
N ARG A 115 2.49 8.65 -6.13
CA ARG A 115 1.25 9.35 -5.75
C ARG A 115 0.94 9.27 -4.25
N GLN A 116 1.90 8.83 -3.45
CA GLN A 116 1.85 8.80 -1.99
C GLN A 116 3.02 9.62 -1.44
N ASP A 117 2.89 10.19 -0.25
CA ASP A 117 4.00 10.91 0.38
C ASP A 117 5.04 9.98 1.02
N TYR A 118 4.78 8.67 1.01
CA TYR A 118 5.62 7.64 1.63
C TYR A 118 5.49 6.28 0.93
N TYR A 119 6.42 5.39 1.23
CA TYR A 119 6.30 3.95 0.98
C TYR A 119 6.72 3.15 2.21
N THR A 120 6.39 1.86 2.22
CA THR A 120 6.61 0.98 3.37
C THR A 120 7.50 -0.20 3.04
N LEU A 121 8.24 -0.67 4.03
CA LEU A 121 9.15 -1.81 3.92
C LEU A 121 8.97 -2.74 5.13
N ILE A 122 9.12 -4.05 4.91
CA ILE A 122 9.02 -5.07 5.95
C ILE A 122 10.32 -5.87 6.01
N PHE A 123 10.97 -5.87 7.16
CA PHE A 123 12.19 -6.65 7.40
C PHE A 123 12.05 -7.55 8.62
N ASP A 124 12.75 -8.69 8.64
CA ASP A 124 12.90 -9.55 9.81
C ASP A 124 13.93 -9.01 10.81
N ASN A 125 14.95 -8.30 10.30
CA ASN A 125 16.07 -7.80 11.09
C ASN A 125 16.83 -6.67 10.36
N GLN A 126 17.69 -5.96 11.10
CA GLN A 126 18.47 -4.83 10.57
C GLN A 126 19.48 -5.20 9.48
N LYS A 127 19.92 -6.47 9.38
CA LYS A 127 20.86 -6.86 8.30
C LYS A 127 20.16 -6.80 6.94
N GLN A 128 18.87 -7.13 6.88
CA GLN A 128 18.11 -7.03 5.62
C GLN A 128 17.94 -5.58 5.15
N MET A 129 17.89 -4.60 6.06
CA MET A 129 17.84 -3.18 5.69
C MET A 129 19.08 -2.73 4.90
N LYS A 130 20.22 -3.41 5.08
CA LYS A 130 21.47 -3.08 4.35
C LYS A 130 21.41 -3.48 2.87
N LEU A 131 20.51 -4.39 2.49
CA LEU A 131 20.36 -4.86 1.10
C LEU A 131 19.85 -3.77 0.15
N MET A 132 19.21 -2.72 0.67
CA MET A 132 18.77 -1.59 -0.14
C MET A 132 19.95 -0.87 -0.84
N LYS A 133 21.14 -0.97 -0.24
CA LYS A 133 22.39 -0.38 -0.75
C LYS A 133 23.30 -1.41 -1.42
N ASP A 134 22.84 -2.65 -1.56
CA ASP A 134 23.62 -3.71 -2.18
C ASP A 134 23.48 -3.63 -3.70
N THR A 135 24.56 -3.26 -4.38
CA THR A 135 24.60 -3.11 -5.84
C THR A 135 24.70 -4.45 -6.59
N THR A 136 24.85 -5.55 -5.86
CA THR A 136 24.97 -6.91 -6.45
C THR A 136 23.62 -7.60 -6.60
N ILE A 137 22.55 -7.06 -6.02
CA ILE A 137 21.21 -7.62 -6.18
C ILE A 137 20.77 -7.57 -7.64
N ASP A 138 20.14 -8.64 -8.09
CA ASP A 138 19.66 -8.80 -9.47
C ASP A 138 18.18 -9.16 -9.55
N HIS A 139 17.51 -9.32 -8.41
CA HIS A 139 16.11 -9.69 -8.30
C HIS A 139 15.42 -8.87 -7.21
N VAL A 140 14.38 -8.12 -7.59
CA VAL A 140 13.58 -7.33 -6.66
C VAL A 140 12.09 -7.55 -6.92
N VAL A 141 11.30 -7.63 -5.85
CA VAL A 141 9.84 -7.70 -5.94
C VAL A 141 9.23 -6.52 -5.20
N ILE A 142 8.46 -5.69 -5.92
CA ILE A 142 7.60 -4.69 -5.29
C ILE A 142 6.24 -5.33 -5.05
N GLU A 143 5.75 -5.27 -3.81
CA GLU A 143 4.44 -5.79 -3.43
C GLU A 143 3.47 -4.65 -3.15
N LYS A 144 2.24 -4.77 -3.65
CA LYS A 144 1.05 -4.02 -3.19
C LYS A 144 0.18 -4.98 -2.38
N VAL A 145 0.07 -4.76 -1.08
CA VAL A 145 -0.74 -5.58 -0.18
C VAL A 145 -2.11 -4.91 -0.03
N PHE A 146 -3.15 -5.52 -0.59
CA PHE A 146 -4.53 -5.05 -0.48
C PHE A 146 -5.27 -5.78 0.64
N TYR A 147 -5.50 -5.09 1.77
CA TYR A 147 -6.11 -5.70 2.96
C TYR A 147 -7.56 -6.13 2.76
N SER A 148 -8.39 -5.27 2.15
CA SER A 148 -9.81 -5.57 1.89
C SER A 148 -10.00 -6.80 1.00
N ARG A 149 -9.16 -6.93 -0.03
CA ARG A 149 -9.18 -8.03 -1.01
C ARG A 149 -8.35 -9.24 -0.57
N LYS A 150 -7.62 -9.14 0.54
CA LYS A 150 -6.70 -10.17 1.04
C LYS A 150 -5.76 -10.71 -0.05
N THR A 151 -5.27 -9.82 -0.92
CA THR A 151 -4.47 -10.16 -2.10
C THR A 151 -3.20 -9.32 -2.12
N VAL A 152 -2.09 -9.91 -2.53
CA VAL A 152 -0.83 -9.22 -2.79
C VAL A 152 -0.57 -9.25 -4.29
N GLN A 153 -0.38 -8.07 -4.87
CA GLN A 153 0.09 -7.92 -6.25
C GLN A 153 1.60 -7.68 -6.22
N GLN A 154 2.35 -8.49 -6.94
CA GLN A 154 3.80 -8.47 -6.99
C GLN A 154 4.24 -8.02 -8.39
N PHE A 155 5.14 -7.05 -8.46
CA PHE A 155 5.82 -6.62 -9.67
C PHE A 155 7.26 -7.11 -9.58
N VAL A 156 7.65 -8.00 -10.48
CA VAL A 156 8.93 -8.70 -10.43
C VAL A 156 9.92 -8.00 -11.35
N PHE A 157 11.02 -7.54 -10.78
CA PHE A 157 12.12 -6.90 -11.47
C PHE A 157 13.34 -7.81 -11.45
N ASN A 158 14.00 -7.93 -12.59
CA ASN A 158 15.27 -8.61 -12.72
C ASN A 158 16.28 -7.71 -13.42
N ARG A 159 17.54 -7.82 -13.03
CA ARG A 159 18.64 -7.16 -13.72
C ARG A 159 19.04 -8.00 -14.93
N ILE A 160 18.79 -7.48 -16.13
CA ILE A 160 19.08 -8.13 -17.41
C ILE A 160 20.09 -7.26 -18.14
N ASN A 161 21.27 -7.79 -18.43
CA ASN A 161 22.36 -7.05 -19.08
C ASN A 161 22.70 -5.72 -18.38
N GLY A 162 22.74 -5.76 -17.04
CA GLY A 162 23.05 -4.59 -16.20
C GLY A 162 21.88 -3.62 -15.98
N GLN A 163 20.74 -3.83 -16.63
CA GLN A 163 19.57 -2.97 -16.58
C GLN A 163 18.44 -3.58 -15.77
N TRP A 164 17.80 -2.80 -14.89
CA TRP A 164 16.58 -3.25 -14.23
C TRP A 164 15.42 -3.30 -15.22
N MET A 165 14.75 -4.45 -15.23
CA MET A 165 13.64 -4.75 -16.14
C MET A 165 12.50 -5.39 -15.35
N MET A 166 11.28 -4.86 -15.50
CA MET A 166 10.08 -5.54 -15.01
C MET A 166 9.72 -6.70 -15.92
N THR A 167 9.67 -7.90 -15.36
CA THR A 167 9.58 -9.16 -16.12
C THR A 167 8.25 -9.89 -15.95
N SER A 168 7.54 -9.66 -14.84
CA SER A 168 6.22 -10.27 -14.62
C SER A 168 5.42 -9.54 -13.55
N ILE A 169 4.12 -9.80 -13.54
CA ILE A 169 3.22 -9.46 -12.44
C ILE A 169 2.66 -10.76 -11.87
N CYS A 170 2.58 -10.90 -10.56
CA CYS A 170 1.96 -12.05 -9.90
C CYS A 170 0.91 -11.59 -8.88
N TYR A 171 -0.25 -12.23 -8.87
CA TYR A 171 -1.24 -12.08 -7.81
C TYR A 171 -1.21 -13.31 -6.91
N VAL A 172 -0.99 -13.10 -5.62
CA VAL A 172 -1.00 -14.17 -4.62
C VAL A 172 -1.98 -13.83 -3.49
N PRO A 173 -2.67 -14.82 -2.93
CA PRO A 173 -3.44 -14.58 -1.71
C PRO A 173 -2.52 -14.14 -0.56
N MET A 174 -2.96 -13.18 0.24
CA MET A 174 -2.15 -12.63 1.35
C MET A 174 -1.74 -13.70 2.37
N TYR A 175 -2.55 -14.74 2.56
CA TYR A 175 -2.23 -15.85 3.46
C TYR A 175 -1.05 -16.72 2.96
N GLN A 176 -0.68 -16.64 1.68
CA GLN A 176 0.46 -17.35 1.10
C GLN A 176 1.73 -16.48 1.07
N ASN A 177 1.65 -15.21 1.47
CA ASN A 177 2.81 -14.33 1.54
C ASN A 177 3.73 -14.75 2.70
N ASN A 178 5.05 -14.61 2.54
CA ASN A 178 6.00 -14.92 3.62
C ASN A 178 5.76 -14.10 4.90
N ASN A 179 5.15 -12.93 4.77
CA ASN A 179 4.76 -12.05 5.87
C ASN A 179 3.30 -12.26 6.32
N ALA A 180 2.58 -13.28 5.85
CA ALA A 180 1.14 -13.47 6.06
C ALA A 180 0.67 -13.28 7.52
N SER A 181 1.38 -13.88 8.48
CA SER A 181 1.05 -13.76 9.92
C SER A 181 1.16 -12.32 10.41
N PHE A 182 2.20 -11.60 9.98
CA PHE A 182 2.41 -10.20 10.33
C PHE A 182 1.41 -9.30 9.62
N LEU A 183 1.20 -9.47 8.31
CA LEU A 183 0.23 -8.68 7.53
C LEU A 183 -1.18 -8.81 8.10
N LYS A 184 -1.61 -10.03 8.44
CA LYS A 184 -2.90 -10.24 9.10
C LYS A 184 -3.00 -9.44 10.40
N PHE A 185 -1.98 -9.48 11.25
CA PHE A 185 -1.94 -8.71 12.48
C PHE A 185 -1.95 -7.20 12.22
N TYR A 186 -1.06 -6.72 11.36
CA TYR A 186 -0.87 -5.29 11.10
C TYR A 186 -2.14 -4.66 10.53
N GLY A 187 -2.86 -5.36 9.65
CA GLY A 187 -4.14 -4.88 9.11
C GLY A 187 -5.16 -4.54 10.19
N HIS A 188 -5.20 -5.28 11.30
CA HIS A 188 -6.03 -4.94 12.47
C HIS A 188 -5.37 -3.87 13.35
N PHE A 189 -4.06 -3.99 13.59
CA PHE A 189 -3.29 -3.04 14.41
C PHE A 189 -3.39 -1.59 13.90
N ALA A 190 -3.45 -1.40 12.58
CA ALA A 190 -3.52 -0.08 11.96
C ALA A 190 -4.93 0.53 11.93
N THR A 191 -5.99 -0.26 12.15
CA THR A 191 -7.38 0.21 11.96
C THR A 191 -8.31 0.03 13.16
N ASP A 192 -7.93 -0.79 14.15
CA ASP A 192 -8.72 -1.05 15.36
C ASP A 192 -7.92 -0.60 16.58
N THR A 193 -8.33 0.52 17.19
CA THR A 193 -7.63 1.14 18.33
C THR A 193 -7.67 0.26 19.59
N ALA A 194 -8.77 -0.45 19.84
CA ALA A 194 -8.87 -1.38 20.96
C ALA A 194 -7.96 -2.60 20.74
N PHE A 195 -7.89 -3.12 19.51
CA PHE A 195 -6.92 -4.15 19.15
C PHE A 195 -5.49 -3.65 19.27
N GLN A 196 -5.21 -2.44 18.77
CA GLN A 196 -3.90 -1.81 18.85
C GLN A 196 -3.41 -1.73 20.30
N ALA A 197 -4.22 -1.17 21.21
CA ALA A 197 -3.88 -1.00 22.62
C ALA A 197 -3.49 -2.32 23.32
N ARG A 198 -4.13 -3.44 22.97
CA ARG A 198 -3.81 -4.78 23.51
C ARG A 198 -2.52 -5.40 22.94
N HIS A 199 -1.94 -4.79 21.92
CA HIS A 199 -0.72 -5.25 21.24
C HIS A 199 0.40 -4.21 21.31
N ILE A 200 0.32 -3.28 22.27
CA ILE A 200 1.43 -2.42 22.67
C ILE A 200 2.16 -3.10 23.82
N HIS A 201 3.45 -3.35 23.67
CA HIS A 201 4.28 -3.89 24.75
C HIS A 201 4.44 -2.83 25.86
N ASN A 202 4.55 -3.27 27.10
CA ASN A 202 4.79 -2.38 28.24
C ASN A 202 6.22 -2.55 28.78
N PRO A 203 7.15 -1.58 28.59
CA PRO A 203 7.02 -0.36 27.78
C PRO A 203 7.42 -0.59 26.30
N VAL A 204 7.03 0.33 25.41
CA VAL A 204 7.60 0.47 24.07
C VAL A 204 8.87 1.30 24.15
N LYS A 205 9.99 0.78 23.63
CA LYS A 205 11.23 1.56 23.55
C LYS A 205 11.11 2.64 22.48
N PHE A 206 11.51 3.86 22.81
CA PHE A 206 11.50 5.01 21.90
C PHE A 206 12.92 5.47 21.58
N THR A 207 13.13 5.90 20.35
CA THR A 207 14.31 6.65 19.90
C THR A 207 13.85 7.72 18.91
N GLY A 208 14.30 8.95 19.08
CA GLY A 208 13.93 10.07 18.19
C GLY A 208 14.98 11.19 18.21
N PRO A 209 14.81 12.24 17.40
CA PRO A 209 15.73 13.38 17.37
C PRO A 209 15.85 14.04 18.75
N ASP A 210 17.06 14.41 19.14
CA ASP A 210 17.30 15.18 20.36
C ASP A 210 16.96 16.67 20.10
N PRO A 211 16.07 17.29 20.89
CA PRO A 211 15.72 18.70 20.70
C PRO A 211 16.87 19.66 21.00
N ASP A 212 17.89 19.22 21.74
CA ASP A 212 19.02 20.05 22.18
C ASP A 212 20.29 19.82 21.34
N ASP A 213 20.33 18.77 20.51
CA ASP A 213 21.47 18.44 19.62
C ASP A 213 21.02 17.81 18.30
N ASP A 214 21.13 18.59 17.22
CA ASP A 214 20.75 18.23 15.84
C ASP A 214 21.44 16.95 15.30
N PHE A 215 22.54 16.50 15.91
CA PHE A 215 23.29 15.32 15.46
C PHE A 215 23.08 14.08 16.33
N SER A 216 22.30 14.19 17.40
CA SER A 216 22.09 13.10 18.35
C SER A 216 20.63 12.64 18.41
N THR A 217 20.40 11.57 19.16
CA THR A 217 19.07 10.99 19.36
C THR A 217 18.81 10.79 20.84
N MET A 218 17.61 11.12 21.29
CA MET A 218 17.14 10.77 22.62
C MET A 218 16.49 9.40 22.65
N THR A 219 16.55 8.73 23.81
CA THR A 219 15.86 7.45 24.04
C THR A 219 14.91 7.56 25.22
N GLY A 220 13.80 6.84 25.18
CA GLY A 220 12.85 6.80 26.28
C GLY A 220 11.98 5.55 26.24
N ASP A 221 11.01 5.51 27.15
CA ASP A 221 10.01 4.46 27.26
C ASP A 221 8.62 5.10 27.10
N ILE A 222 7.78 4.48 26.27
CA ILE A 222 6.38 4.89 26.05
C ILE A 222 5.50 3.82 26.68
N ASP A 223 4.71 4.20 27.68
CA ASP A 223 3.70 3.34 28.27
C ASP A 223 2.50 3.18 27.31
N PRO A 224 1.79 2.04 27.33
CA PRO A 224 0.65 1.80 26.45
C PRO A 224 -0.44 2.89 26.50
N GLU A 225 -0.62 3.53 27.67
CA GLU A 225 -1.61 4.59 27.88
C GLU A 225 -1.24 5.90 27.18
N THR A 226 0.06 6.18 27.00
CA THR A 226 0.55 7.40 26.33
C THR A 226 0.85 7.17 24.85
N TRP A 227 0.93 5.92 24.39
CA TRP A 227 1.14 5.55 22.98
C TRP A 227 0.33 6.39 21.97
N PRO A 228 -0.98 6.65 22.16
CA PRO A 228 -1.75 7.44 21.20
C PRO A 228 -1.20 8.85 20.92
N ALA A 229 -0.46 9.44 21.88
CA ALA A 229 0.17 10.76 21.71
C ALA A 229 1.46 10.70 20.87
N PHE A 230 2.09 9.53 20.76
CA PHE A 230 3.33 9.30 20.01
C PHE A 230 3.11 8.56 18.68
N ALA A 231 1.96 7.91 18.52
CA ALA A 231 1.69 7.06 17.37
C ALA A 231 1.74 7.86 16.06
N PRO A 232 2.59 7.47 15.09
CA PRO A 232 2.54 8.09 13.78
C PRO A 232 1.22 7.71 13.08
N GLN A 233 0.88 8.42 12.02
CA GLN A 233 -0.21 7.98 11.14
C GLN A 233 0.17 6.63 10.52
N LEU A 234 -0.57 5.57 10.88
CA LEU A 234 -0.28 4.22 10.39
C LEU A 234 -0.88 4.00 8.99
N PRO A 235 -0.06 3.56 8.02
CA PRO A 235 -0.55 3.13 6.71
C PRO A 235 -1.60 2.02 6.82
N HIS A 236 -2.71 2.15 6.10
CA HIS A 236 -3.81 1.19 6.13
C HIS A 236 -4.51 1.08 4.77
N GLY A 237 -5.37 0.06 4.62
CA GLY A 237 -6.10 -0.21 3.38
C GLY A 237 -5.24 -0.90 2.30
N MET A 238 -4.17 -0.23 1.86
CA MET A 238 -3.15 -0.78 0.98
C MET A 238 -1.77 -0.28 1.41
N ILE A 239 -0.79 -1.19 1.47
CA ILE A 239 0.61 -0.85 1.75
C ILE A 239 1.55 -1.42 0.70
N TYR A 240 2.71 -0.80 0.56
CA TYR A 240 3.80 -1.32 -0.26
C TYR A 240 4.75 -2.21 0.56
N ASN A 241 5.50 -3.05 -0.12
CA ASN A 241 6.72 -3.67 0.41
C ASN A 241 7.71 -3.86 -0.74
N ILE A 242 9.01 -3.87 -0.44
CA ILE A 242 10.06 -4.14 -1.44
C ILE A 242 10.96 -5.26 -0.92
N ILE A 243 11.11 -6.29 -1.74
CA ILE A 243 11.92 -7.47 -1.46
C ILE A 243 13.18 -7.41 -2.33
N TYR A 244 14.30 -6.99 -1.75
CA TYR A 244 15.64 -6.89 -2.35
C TYR A 244 16.39 -8.23 -2.38
N GLY A 245 15.67 -9.35 -2.54
CA GLY A 245 16.27 -10.69 -2.48
C GLY A 245 16.48 -11.23 -1.07
N GLN A 246 16.07 -10.52 -0.01
CA GLN A 246 16.08 -11.09 1.33
C GLN A 246 15.23 -12.37 1.39
N LYS A 247 15.81 -13.42 1.98
CA LYS A 247 15.04 -14.62 2.33
C LYS A 247 14.27 -14.34 3.61
N TYR A 248 12.95 -14.31 3.49
CA TYR A 248 12.08 -14.35 4.66
C TYR A 248 12.04 -15.77 5.19
N THR A 249 12.28 -15.91 6.48
CA THR A 249 11.95 -17.12 7.24
C THR A 249 10.76 -16.79 8.14
N GLU A 250 10.10 -17.80 8.69
CA GLU A 250 9.10 -17.53 9.73
C GLU A 250 9.80 -16.88 10.93
N SER A 251 9.77 -15.55 10.98
CA SER A 251 10.41 -14.76 12.02
C SER A 251 9.38 -14.33 13.07
N ASN A 252 9.81 -14.38 14.33
CA ASN A 252 9.09 -13.83 15.47
C ASN A 252 9.34 -12.33 15.66
N ARG A 253 10.05 -11.68 14.74
CA ARG A 253 10.33 -10.24 14.76
C ARG A 253 10.09 -9.63 13.38
N LYS A 254 9.53 -8.42 13.35
CA LYS A 254 9.37 -7.62 12.14
C LYS A 254 9.73 -6.17 12.42
N ILE A 255 10.37 -5.52 11.46
CA ILE A 255 10.65 -4.09 11.44
C ILE A 255 9.83 -3.55 10.26
N PHE A 256 8.82 -2.76 10.58
CA PHE A 256 8.00 -2.07 9.60
C PHE A 256 8.49 -0.64 9.47
N VAL A 257 9.00 -0.28 8.30
CA VAL A 257 9.55 1.05 8.03
C VAL A 257 8.57 1.80 7.16
N ILE A 258 8.32 3.06 7.51
CA ILE A 258 7.58 4.04 6.72
C ILE A 258 8.62 5.09 6.32
N ARG A 259 8.88 5.22 5.03
CA ARG A 259 9.85 6.19 4.51
C ARG A 259 9.15 7.20 3.63
N GLY A 260 9.34 8.47 3.93
CA GLY A 260 8.81 9.56 3.12
C GLY A 260 9.56 9.69 1.79
N ILE A 261 8.86 10.21 0.78
CA ILE A 261 9.42 10.46 -0.54
C ILE A 261 10.02 11.86 -0.56
N ALA A 262 11.31 11.97 -0.90
CA ALA A 262 12.04 13.22 -1.08
C ALA A 262 12.06 14.20 0.13
N ASN A 263 11.67 13.75 1.33
CA ASN A 263 11.60 14.60 2.53
C ASN A 263 12.50 14.12 3.70
N GLY A 264 13.23 13.02 3.52
CA GLY A 264 14.15 12.48 4.53
C GLY A 264 13.48 11.83 5.75
N MET A 265 12.15 11.83 5.84
CA MET A 265 11.44 11.25 6.98
C MET A 265 11.53 9.72 6.95
N GLU A 266 11.87 9.12 8.08
CA GLU A 266 11.83 7.68 8.27
C GLU A 266 11.28 7.36 9.66
N THR A 267 10.25 6.51 9.72
CA THR A 267 9.74 5.98 10.99
C THR A 267 9.81 4.47 10.93
N SER A 268 10.29 3.82 11.99
CA SER A 268 10.34 2.36 12.08
C SER A 268 9.66 1.84 13.34
N LEU A 269 8.77 0.88 13.14
CA LEU A 269 8.01 0.18 14.16
C LEU A 269 8.53 -1.26 14.23
N THR A 270 9.12 -1.65 15.36
CA THR A 270 9.58 -3.02 15.58
C THR A 270 8.54 -3.80 16.36
N PHE A 271 8.11 -4.92 15.79
CA PHE A 271 7.18 -5.86 16.39
C PHE A 271 7.87 -7.16 16.76
N LYS A 272 7.42 -7.80 17.84
CA LYS A 272 7.89 -9.13 18.26
C LYS A 272 6.71 -10.01 18.64
N LYS A 273 6.74 -11.29 18.29
CA LYS A 273 5.81 -12.29 18.81
C LYS A 273 6.19 -12.64 20.25
N ILE A 274 5.31 -12.32 21.20
CA ILE A 274 5.41 -12.64 22.63
C ILE A 274 4.18 -13.47 22.99
N GLY A 275 4.38 -14.68 23.54
CA GLY A 275 3.27 -15.59 23.81
C GLY A 275 2.40 -15.92 22.58
N GLY A 276 2.98 -15.91 21.38
CA GLY A 276 2.27 -16.16 20.12
C GLY A 276 1.51 -14.94 19.55
N LYS A 277 1.52 -13.79 20.22
CA LYS A 277 0.87 -12.55 19.78
C LYS A 277 1.90 -11.54 19.34
N TRP A 278 1.64 -10.81 18.26
CA TRP A 278 2.51 -9.73 17.80
C TRP A 278 2.31 -8.50 18.67
N GLU A 279 3.38 -7.96 19.24
CA GLU A 279 3.35 -6.74 20.02
C GLU A 279 4.34 -5.73 19.45
N LEU A 280 3.98 -4.44 19.45
CA LEU A 280 4.90 -3.34 19.17
C LEU A 280 5.84 -3.19 20.36
N ILE A 281 7.14 -3.33 20.15
CA ILE A 281 8.16 -3.25 21.21
C ILE A 281 9.07 -2.03 21.10
N LYS A 282 9.15 -1.40 19.91
CA LYS A 282 10.02 -0.25 19.69
C LYS A 282 9.53 0.66 18.56
N LEU A 283 9.63 1.96 18.77
CA LEU A 283 9.43 3.04 17.80
C LEU A 283 10.75 3.79 17.61
N ASN A 284 11.20 3.97 16.37
CA ASN A 284 12.21 4.97 16.01
C ASN A 284 11.61 5.99 15.06
N MET A 285 11.91 7.27 15.28
CA MET A 285 11.54 8.39 14.43
C MET A 285 12.76 9.22 14.05
#